data_AF-A0A8T4KS03-F1
#
_entry.id   AF-A0A8T4KS03-F1
#
_cell.length_a   1.000
_cell.length_b   1.000
_cell.length_c   1.000
_cell.angle_alpha   90.00
_cell.angle_beta   90.00
_cell.angle_gamma   90.00
#
_symmetry.space_group_name_H-M   'P 1'
#
loop_
_entity.id
_entity.type
_entity.pdbx_description
1 polymer ?
#
loop_
_entity_poly.entity_id
_entity_poly.type
_entity_poly.pdbx_seq_one_letter_code
_entity_poly.pdbx_strand_id
1 'polypeptide(L)'
;MGKYRIEYQRSGCIGAGVCAALADKHWVMADDGKADLVGSHKEGELHVLEIDEADLDCNKQAAEGCPANIIHIIDKETGKKII
;
A
#
# COMPACT_ATOMS: atom_id res chain seq x y z
N MET A 1 1.46 -1.74 17.24
CA MET A 1 0.25 -2.36 16.67
C MET A 1 -0.31 -1.30 15.77
N GLY A 2 -0.28 -1.51 14.45
CA GLY A 2 -0.51 -0.41 13.51
C GLY A 2 -1.95 0.06 13.56
N LYS A 3 -2.15 1.37 13.52
CA LYS A 3 -3.47 2.01 13.52
C LYS A 3 -4.20 1.84 12.19
N TYR A 4 -3.44 1.74 11.11
CA TYR A 4 -3.97 1.60 9.76
C TYR A 4 -3.52 0.30 9.11
N ARG A 5 -4.36 -0.20 8.21
CA ARG A 5 -4.11 -1.40 7.40
C ARG A 5 -4.05 -0.99 5.94
N ILE A 6 -2.93 -1.25 5.28
CA ILE A 6 -2.80 -1.18 3.83
C ILE A 6 -3.21 -2.54 3.25
N GLU A 7 -4.02 -2.52 2.21
CA GLU A 7 -4.35 -3.68 1.38
C GLU A 7 -3.92 -3.41 -0.06
N TYR A 8 -3.12 -4.30 -0.62
CA TYR A 8 -2.51 -4.14 -1.93
C TYR A 8 -2.73 -5.36 -2.82
N GLN A 9 -3.40 -5.17 -3.96
CA GLN A 9 -3.63 -6.22 -4.95
C GLN A 9 -2.53 -6.22 -6.02
N ARG A 10 -1.37 -6.83 -5.69
CA ARG A 10 -0.18 -6.88 -6.57
C ARG A 10 -0.45 -7.42 -7.97
N SER A 11 -1.39 -8.36 -8.12
CA SER A 11 -1.74 -8.93 -9.43
C SER A 11 -2.18 -7.85 -10.43
N GLY A 12 -2.89 -6.81 -9.98
CA GLY A 12 -3.33 -5.67 -10.80
C GLY A 12 -2.30 -4.57 -11.00
N CYS A 13 -1.08 -4.71 -10.45
CA CYS A 13 -0.04 -3.69 -10.59
C CYS A 13 0.48 -3.59 -12.02
N ILE A 14 0.48 -2.36 -12.56
CA ILE A 14 0.93 -2.04 -13.92
C ILE A 14 2.32 -1.41 -13.97
N GLY A 15 3.01 -1.30 -12.83
CA GLY A 15 4.40 -0.80 -12.78
C GLY A 15 4.57 0.72 -12.89
N ALA A 16 3.58 1.51 -12.46
CA ALA A 16 3.64 2.98 -12.56
C ALA A 16 4.71 3.63 -11.66
N GLY A 17 5.16 2.97 -10.59
CA GLY A 17 6.25 3.45 -9.72
C GLY A 17 5.92 4.59 -8.76
N VAL A 18 4.72 5.15 -8.79
CA VAL A 18 4.32 6.30 -7.95
C VAL A 18 4.41 5.98 -6.45
N CYS A 19 4.00 4.79 -6.04
CA CYS A 19 4.06 4.38 -4.63
C CYS A 19 5.49 4.30 -4.10
N ALA A 20 6.42 3.74 -4.88
CA ALA A 20 7.84 3.67 -4.54
C ALA A 20 8.51 5.05 -4.50
N ALA A 21 8.00 6.03 -5.25
CA ALA A 21 8.51 7.40 -5.23
C ALA A 21 8.02 8.22 -4.02
N LEU A 22 6.78 7.99 -3.57
CA LEU A 22 6.14 8.77 -2.50
C LEU A 22 6.31 8.15 -1.11
N ALA A 23 6.46 6.82 -1.04
CA ALA A 23 6.54 6.05 0.20
C ALA A 23 7.60 4.94 0.08
N ASP A 24 8.82 5.32 -0.28
CA ASP A 24 9.99 4.45 -0.50
C ASP A 24 10.32 3.49 0.65
N LYS A 25 10.01 3.88 1.89
CA LYS A 25 10.13 3.02 3.09
C LYS A 25 9.26 1.76 3.00
N HIS A 26 8.08 1.85 2.38
CA HIS A 26 7.09 0.78 2.33
C HIS A 26 6.96 0.16 0.94
N TRP A 27 7.45 0.81 -0.10
CA TRP A 27 7.26 0.37 -1.48
C TRP A 27 8.57 0.34 -2.24
N VAL A 28 8.81 -0.78 -2.93
CA VAL A 28 9.95 -0.94 -3.82
C VAL A 28 9.50 -1.50 -5.17
N MET A 29 10.13 -1.07 -6.25
CA MET A 29 9.92 -1.68 -7.56
C MET A 29 10.74 -2.97 -7.67
N ALA A 30 10.07 -4.09 -7.91
CA ALA A 30 10.69 -5.39 -8.12
C ALA A 30 11.11 -5.59 -9.59
N ASP A 31 11.95 -6.58 -9.83
CA ASP A 31 12.50 -6.92 -11.14
C ASP A 31 11.43 -7.34 -12.16
N ASP A 32 10.26 -7.80 -11.71
CA ASP A 32 9.12 -8.13 -12.57
C ASP A 32 8.31 -6.89 -13.02
N GLY A 33 8.81 -5.69 -12.70
CA GLY A 33 8.20 -4.42 -13.04
C GLY A 33 7.00 -4.06 -12.18
N LYS A 34 6.70 -4.80 -11.10
CA LYS A 34 5.61 -4.50 -10.17
C LYS A 34 6.15 -3.96 -8.85
N ALA A 35 5.32 -3.21 -8.15
CA ALA A 35 5.68 -2.74 -6.81
C ALA A 35 5.48 -3.86 -5.78
N ASP A 36 6.39 -3.96 -4.81
CA ASP A 36 6.28 -4.80 -3.63
C ASP A 36 6.03 -3.92 -2.40
N LEU A 37 5.08 -4.33 -1.56
CA LEU A 37 4.82 -3.72 -0.26
C LEU A 37 5.76 -4.36 0.77
N VAL A 38 6.81 -3.64 1.15
CA VAL A 38 7.89 -4.09 2.01
C VAL A 38 7.37 -4.41 3.41
N GLY A 39 7.73 -5.58 3.93
CA GLY A 39 7.28 -6.02 5.26
C GLY A 39 5.83 -6.49 5.32
N SER A 40 5.10 -6.50 4.20
CA SER A 40 3.75 -7.06 4.15
C SER A 40 3.74 -8.57 4.27
N HIS A 41 2.63 -9.11 4.78
CA HIS A 41 2.29 -10.52 4.64
C HIS A 41 1.15 -10.70 3.63
N LYS A 42 0.97 -11.93 3.14
CA LYS A 42 -0.13 -12.26 2.23
C LYS A 42 -1.37 -12.71 3.00
N GLU A 43 -2.52 -12.17 2.63
CA GLU A 43 -3.84 -12.64 3.03
C GLU A 43 -4.66 -12.92 1.76
N GLY A 44 -4.68 -14.18 1.33
CA GLY A 44 -5.24 -14.56 0.03
C GLY A 44 -4.46 -13.89 -1.11
N GLU A 45 -5.16 -13.12 -1.93
CA GLU A 45 -4.59 -12.37 -3.07
C GLU A 45 -4.04 -10.99 -2.69
N LEU A 46 -4.24 -10.56 -1.43
CA LEU A 46 -3.83 -9.25 -0.94
C LEU A 46 -2.49 -9.33 -0.22
N HIS A 47 -1.67 -8.31 -0.43
CA HIS A 47 -0.54 -7.98 0.42
C HIS A 47 -1.00 -6.97 1.47
N VAL A 48 -0.75 -7.27 2.74
CA VAL A 48 -1.28 -6.52 3.87
C VAL A 48 -0.13 -6.02 4.74
N LEU A 49 -0.15 -4.74 5.07
CA LEU A 49 0.81 -4.13 5.99
C LEU A 49 0.07 -3.27 7.02
N GLU A 50 0.46 -3.39 8.29
CA GLU A 50 0.00 -2.47 9.33
C GLU A 50 0.98 -1.32 9.47
N ILE A 51 0.46 -0.09 9.48
CA ILE A 51 1.25 1.13 9.63
C ILE A 51 0.70 2.02 10.74
N ASP A 52 1.56 2.87 11.28
CA ASP A 52 1.17 3.90 12.26
C ASP A 52 0.83 5.23 11.55
N GLU A 53 0.28 6.19 12.31
CA GLU A 53 -0.08 7.52 11.82
C GLU A 53 1.07 8.23 11.08
N ALA A 54 2.31 8.05 11.55
CA ALA A 54 3.49 8.68 10.96
C ALA A 54 3.75 8.26 9.49
N ASP A 55 3.28 7.08 9.11
CA ASP A 55 3.42 6.53 7.76
C ASP A 55 2.13 6.69 6.93
N LEU A 56 1.06 7.25 7.50
CA LEU A 56 -0.25 7.35 6.84
C LEU A 56 -0.22 8.29 5.64
N ASP A 57 0.35 9.49 5.80
CA ASP A 57 0.26 10.53 4.77
C ASP A 57 0.94 10.11 3.46
N CYS A 58 2.18 9.60 3.54
CA CYS A 58 2.90 9.13 2.36
C CYS A 58 2.20 7.95 1.68
N ASN A 59 1.64 7.02 2.46
CA ASN A 59 0.91 5.87 1.89
C ASN A 59 -0.44 6.27 1.30
N LYS A 60 -1.13 7.29 1.84
CA LYS A 60 -2.33 7.86 1.22
C LYS A 60 -2.01 8.47 -0.14
N GLN A 61 -0.96 9.29 -0.22
CA GLN A 61 -0.52 9.87 -1.49
C GLN A 61 -0.11 8.77 -2.50
N ALA A 62 0.58 7.72 -2.04
CA ALA A 62 0.90 6.55 -2.85
C ALA A 62 -0.36 5.83 -3.39
N ALA A 63 -1.40 5.71 -2.56
CA ALA A 63 -2.66 5.07 -2.94
C ALA A 63 -3.46 5.91 -3.94
N GLU A 64 -3.61 7.22 -3.68
CA GLU A 64 -4.27 8.17 -4.57
C GLU A 64 -3.54 8.33 -5.91
N GLY A 65 -2.21 8.24 -5.88
CA GLY A 65 -1.37 8.29 -7.08
C GLY A 65 -1.35 6.99 -7.89
N CYS A 66 -1.97 5.91 -7.41
CA CYS A 66 -1.97 4.63 -8.12
C CYS A 66 -3.00 4.64 -9.26
N PRO A 67 -2.58 4.66 -10.54
CA PRO A 67 -3.52 4.73 -11.66
C PRO A 67 -4.41 3.48 -11.79
N ALA A 68 -3.99 2.35 -11.20
CA ALA A 68 -4.75 1.11 -11.21
C ALA A 68 -5.74 1.00 -10.02
N ASN A 69 -5.71 1.93 -9.06
CA ASN A 69 -6.56 1.94 -7.87
C ASN A 69 -6.55 0.63 -7.05
N ILE A 70 -5.37 0.01 -6.90
CA ILE A 70 -5.16 -1.30 -6.24
C ILE A 70 -4.54 -1.22 -4.83
N ILE A 71 -4.41 -0.01 -4.28
CA ILE A 71 -3.88 0.24 -2.94
C ILE A 71 -5.02 0.86 -2.13
N HIS A 72 -5.39 0.22 -1.02
CA HIS A 72 -6.44 0.68 -0.13
C HIS A 72 -5.92 0.82 1.29
N ILE A 73 -6.48 1.76 2.03
CA ILE A 73 -6.10 2.01 3.43
C ILE A 73 -7.34 2.01 4.30
N ILE A 74 -7.31 1.22 5.37
CA ILE A 74 -8.41 1.06 6.33
C ILE A 74 -7.95 1.51 7.70
N ASP A 75 -8.73 2.36 8.35
CA ASP A 75 -8.57 2.70 9.76
C ASP A 75 -9.09 1.53 10.60
N LYS A 76 -8.21 0.92 11.41
CA LYS A 76 -8.57 -0.26 12.20
C LYS A 76 -9.40 0.06 13.45
N GLU A 77 -9.36 1.30 13.94
CA GLU A 77 -10.17 1.71 15.09
C GLU A 77 -11.63 1.91 14.71
N THR A 78 -11.86 2.51 13.53
CA THR A 78 -13.20 2.85 13.04
C THR A 78 -13.76 1.83 12.04
N GLY A 79 -12.90 0.98 11.46
CA GLY A 79 -13.24 0.05 10.38
C GLY A 79 -13.52 0.73 9.04
N LYS A 80 -13.24 2.04 8.91
CA LYS A 80 -13.56 2.81 7.70
C LYS A 80 -12.44 2.73 6.68
N LYS A 81 -12.82 2.56 5.41
CA LYS A 81 -11.92 2.71 4.26
C LYS A 81 -11.65 4.20 4.04
N ILE A 82 -10.38 4.57 4.05
CA ILE A 82 -9.89 5.94 3.83
C ILE A 82 -9.70 6.20 2.33
N ILE A 83 -9.15 5.21 1.61
CA ILE A 83 -8.92 5.19 0.16
C ILE A 83 -9.46 3.90 -0.41
#